data_AF-F3LGQ9-F1
#
_entry.id   AF-F3LGQ9-F1
#
_cell.length_a   1.000
_cell.length_b   1.000
_cell.length_c   1.000
_cell.angle_alpha   90.00
_cell.angle_beta   90.00
_cell.angle_gamma   90.00
#
_symmetry.space_group_name_H-M   'P 1'
#
loop_
_entity.id
_entity.type
_entity.pdbx_description
1 polymer ?
#
loop_
_entity_poly.entity_id
_entity_poly.type
_entity_poly.pdbx_seq_one_letter_code
_entity_poly.pdbx_strand_id
1 'polypeptide(L)'
;MQNLYDTSAIKKATNLSINSDLLEKTRALNINLSATLEKALKHELAQVKASKWAEDNKTAIKAYNAFTEENGCFGDEYRRF
;
A
#
# COMPACT_ATOMS: atom_id res chain seq x y z
N MET A 1 -3.09 11.58 -5.89
CA MET A 1 -2.47 10.47 -5.12
C MET A 1 -1.03 10.33 -5.58
N GLN A 2 -0.05 10.36 -4.69
CA GLN A 2 1.34 10.08 -5.07
C GLN A 2 1.40 8.65 -5.63
N ASN A 3 1.91 8.49 -6.85
CA ASN A 3 2.14 7.17 -7.41
C ASN A 3 3.19 6.44 -6.55
N LEU A 4 2.92 5.18 -6.21
CA LEU A 4 3.79 4.39 -5.32
C LEU A 4 5.17 4.13 -5.95
N TYR A 5 5.24 4.11 -7.28
CA TYR A 5 6.41 3.88 -8.12
C TYR A 5 6.19 4.55 -9.49
N ASP A 6 7.24 4.67 -10.29
CA ASP A 6 7.16 5.22 -11.65
C ASP A 6 6.51 4.22 -12.62
N THR A 7 5.34 4.57 -13.15
CA THR A 7 4.60 3.73 -14.11
C THR A 7 5.15 3.80 -15.53
N SER A 8 6.03 4.75 -15.83
CA SER A 8 6.69 4.91 -17.13
C SER A 8 8.04 4.21 -17.23
N ALA A 9 8.55 3.72 -16.09
CA ALA A 9 9.82 3.01 -16.04
C ALA A 9 9.78 1.71 -16.87
N ILE A 10 10.85 1.48 -17.62
CA ILE A 10 11.02 0.30 -18.47
C ILE A 10 11.09 -0.95 -17.58
N LYS A 11 10.34 -2.00 -17.94
CA LYS A 11 10.39 -3.29 -17.25
C LYS A 11 11.79 -3.88 -17.37
N LYS A 12 12.46 -4.08 -16.23
CA LYS A 12 13.78 -4.69 -16.18
C LYS A 12 13.67 -6.18 -15.85
N ALA A 13 14.33 -7.01 -16.65
CA ALA A 13 14.46 -8.44 -16.32
C ALA A 13 15.22 -8.58 -14.99
N THR A 14 14.62 -9.27 -14.04
CA THR A 14 15.19 -9.52 -12.71
C THR A 14 15.38 -11.02 -12.56
N ASN A 15 16.61 -11.45 -12.29
CA ASN A 15 16.89 -12.85 -11.93
C ASN A 15 16.46 -13.06 -10.49
N LEU A 16 15.53 -13.99 -10.29
CA LEU A 16 14.95 -14.30 -8.99
C LEU A 16 14.79 -15.81 -8.86
N SER A 17 14.99 -16.32 -7.65
CA SER A 17 14.83 -17.74 -7.34
C SER A 17 13.40 -18.00 -6.87
N ILE A 18 12.66 -18.82 -7.60
CA ILE A 18 11.33 -19.33 -7.20
C ILE A 18 11.44 -20.85 -7.04
N ASN A 19 10.61 -21.40 -6.16
CA ASN A 19 10.35 -22.83 -6.10
C ASN A 19 10.00 -23.39 -7.50
N SER A 20 10.67 -24.47 -7.88
CA SER A 20 10.55 -25.11 -9.20
C SER A 20 9.16 -25.70 -9.46
N ASP A 21 8.56 -26.41 -8.50
CA ASP A 21 7.20 -26.97 -8.62
C ASP A 21 6.15 -25.87 -8.81
N LEU A 22 6.29 -24.76 -8.07
CA LEU A 22 5.42 -23.60 -8.23
C LEU A 22 5.54 -23.00 -9.63
N LEU A 23 6.75 -22.88 -10.16
CA LEU A 23 6.99 -22.35 -11.51
C LEU A 23 6.40 -23.28 -12.58
N GLU A 24 6.57 -24.59 -12.45
CA GLU A 24 6.01 -25.58 -13.37
C GLU A 24 4.49 -25.54 -13.38
N LYS A 25 3.84 -25.53 -12.20
CA LYS A 25 2.37 -25.42 -12.10
C LYS A 25 1.85 -24.12 -12.68
N THR A 26 2.54 -23.02 -12.40
CA THR A 26 2.18 -21.68 -12.92
C THR A 26 2.27 -21.65 -14.46
N ARG A 27 3.32 -22.23 -15.03
CA ARG A 27 3.49 -22.35 -16.49
C ARG A 27 2.45 -23.28 -17.12
N ALA A 28 2.16 -24.41 -16.49
CA ALA A 28 1.16 -25.36 -16.95
C ALA A 28 -0.25 -24.74 -17.03
N LEU A 29 -0.55 -23.82 -16.10
CA LEU A 29 -1.80 -23.07 -16.06
C LEU A 29 -1.78 -21.79 -16.92
N ASN A 30 -0.71 -21.55 -17.69
CA ASN A 30 -0.53 -20.37 -18.54
C ASN A 30 -0.68 -19.03 -17.76
N ILE A 31 -0.29 -19.04 -16.49
CA ILE A 31 -0.34 -17.85 -15.65
C ILE A 31 0.85 -16.94 -15.99
N ASN A 32 0.57 -15.67 -16.26
CA ASN A 32 1.61 -14.69 -16.55
C ASN A 32 2.38 -14.33 -15.28
N LEU A 33 3.56 -14.93 -15.12
CA LEU A 33 4.42 -14.74 -13.95
C LEU A 33 4.82 -13.27 -13.76
N SER A 34 5.15 -12.57 -14.83
CA SER A 34 5.57 -11.16 -14.76
C SER A 34 4.43 -10.27 -14.25
N ALA A 35 3.23 -10.40 -14.81
CA ALA A 35 2.07 -9.62 -14.39
C ALA A 35 1.66 -9.92 -12.94
N THR A 36 1.72 -11.20 -12.54
CA THR A 36 1.37 -11.64 -11.18
C THR A 36 2.37 -11.10 -10.16
N LEU A 37 3.67 -11.20 -10.46
CA LEU A 37 4.73 -10.65 -9.62
C LEU A 37 4.61 -9.13 -9.49
N GLU A 38 4.37 -8.43 -10.60
CA GLU A 38 4.20 -6.97 -10.59
C GLU A 38 3.01 -6.56 -9.71
N LYS A 39 1.88 -7.29 -9.78
CA LYS A 39 0.71 -7.04 -8.93
C LYS A 39 1.01 -7.30 -7.45
N ALA A 40 1.69 -8.40 -7.14
CA ALA A 40 2.07 -8.74 -5.76
C ALA A 40 2.99 -7.67 -5.16
N LEU A 41 4.02 -7.25 -5.91
CA LEU A 41 4.95 -6.20 -5.48
C LEU A 41 4.25 -4.86 -5.26
N LYS A 42 3.30 -4.47 -6.11
CA LYS A 42 2.49 -3.26 -5.91
C LYS A 42 1.70 -3.32 -4.60
N HIS A 43 1.08 -4.46 -4.32
CA HIS A 43 0.28 -4.64 -3.12
C HIS A 43 1.13 -4.60 -1.85
N GLU A 44 2.28 -5.27 -1.86
CA GLU A 44 3.22 -5.25 -0.73
C GLU A 44 3.80 -3.85 -0.50
N LEU A 45 4.20 -3.15 -1.57
CA LEU A 45 4.68 -1.77 -1.48
C LEU A 45 3.62 -0.83 -0.93
N ALA A 46 2.36 -0.99 -1.35
CA ALA A 46 1.24 -0.22 -0.83
C ALA A 46 1.05 -0.45 0.67
N GLN A 47 1.07 -1.70 1.13
CA GLN A 47 0.95 -2.04 2.55
C GLN A 47 2.09 -1.46 3.39
N VAL A 48 3.34 -1.59 2.93
CA VAL A 48 4.50 -1.07 3.66
C VAL A 48 4.43 0.46 3.75
N LYS A 49 4.10 1.15 2.65
CA LYS A 49 3.94 2.62 2.70
C LYS A 49 2.77 3.05 3.57
N ALA A 50 1.64 2.35 3.53
CA ALA A 50 0.47 2.64 4.36
C ALA A 50 0.82 2.46 5.85
N SER A 51 1.53 1.39 6.19
CA SER A 51 1.98 1.13 7.56
C SER A 51 2.94 2.22 8.04
N LYS A 52 3.94 2.56 7.22
CA LYS A 52 4.89 3.62 7.54
C LYS A 52 4.25 5.00 7.67
N TRP A 53 3.27 5.31 6.80
CA TRP A 53 2.50 6.53 6.90
C TRP A 53 1.68 6.57 8.20
N ALA A 54 1.03 5.47 8.56
CA ALA A 54 0.26 5.35 9.79
C ALA A 54 1.14 5.52 11.04
N GLU A 55 2.36 5.00 11.02
CA GLU A 55 3.33 5.18 12.11
C GLU A 55 3.79 6.64 12.23
N ASP A 56 4.17 7.27 11.11
CA ASP A 56 4.65 8.65 11.07
C ASP A 56 3.54 9.64 11.49
N ASN A 57 2.31 9.40 11.03
CA ASN A 57 1.16 10.24 11.34
C ASN A 57 0.51 9.90 12.67
N LYS A 58 0.94 8.84 13.37
CA LYS A 58 0.35 8.40 14.64
C LYS A 58 0.42 9.51 15.69
N THR A 59 1.55 10.22 15.76
CA THR A 59 1.75 11.30 16.74
C THR A 59 0.91 12.53 16.38
N ALA A 60 0.85 12.89 15.10
CA ALA A 60 0.02 14.00 14.63
C ALA A 60 -1.48 13.73 14.81
N ILE A 61 -1.94 12.52 14.48
CA ILE A 61 -3.32 12.08 14.67
C ILE A 61 -3.66 12.04 16.16
N LYS A 62 -2.77 11.53 17.03
CA LYS A 62 -3.01 11.56 18.48
C LYS A 62 -3.12 12.97 19.03
N ALA A 63 -2.23 13.88 18.61
CA ALA A 63 -2.29 15.28 19.04
C ALA A 63 -3.57 15.96 18.55
N TYR A 64 -3.99 15.69 17.30
CA TYR A 64 -5.24 16.19 16.75
C TYR A 64 -6.48 15.62 17.45
N ASN A 65 -6.47 14.31 17.73
CA ASN A 65 -7.56 13.65 18.47
C ASN A 65 -7.69 14.22 19.88
N ALA A 66 -6.57 14.36 20.60
CA ALA A 66 -6.55 14.97 21.93
C ALA A 66 -7.06 16.43 21.89
N PHE A 67 -6.63 17.22 20.89
CA PHE A 67 -7.13 18.58 20.69
C PHE A 67 -8.64 18.61 20.42
N THR A 68 -9.16 17.67 19.62
CA THR A 68 -10.58 17.56 19.27
C THR A 68 -11.43 17.07 20.46
N GLU A 69 -10.90 16.17 21.30
CA GLU A 69 -11.55 15.73 22.54
C GLU A 69 -11.63 16.87 23.57
N GLU A 70 -10.60 17.71 23.65
CA GLU A 70 -10.52 18.80 24.63
C GLU A 70 -11.24 20.08 24.17
N ASN A 71 -11.25 20.38 22.86
CA ASN A 71 -11.81 21.63 22.32
C ASN A 71 -13.11 21.44 21.53
N GLY A 72 -13.57 20.20 21.37
CA GLY A 72 -14.68 19.85 20.49
C GLY A 72 -14.27 19.84 19.01
N CYS A 73 -15.07 19.18 18.18
CA CYS A 73 -14.86 19.19 16.75
C CYS A 73 -15.41 20.49 16.15
N PHE A 74 -14.68 21.12 15.22
CA PHE A 74 -15.12 22.34 14.53
C PHE A 74 -16.49 22.18 13.82
N GLY A 75 -16.88 20.94 13.50
CA GLY A 75 -18.19 20.63 12.92
C GLY A 75 -19.31 20.37 13.92
N ASP A 76 -19.04 20.35 15.22
CA ASP A 76 -20.05 20.09 16.25
C ASP A 76 -21.08 21.24 16.34
N GLU A 77 -20.65 22.48 16.09
CA GLU A 77 -21.54 23.65 15.96
C GLU A 77 -22.50 23.58 14.75
N TYR A 78 -22.23 22.72 13.77
CA TYR A 78 -23.07 22.56 12.56
C TYR A 78 -23.85 21.25 12.53
N ARG A 79 -23.72 20.40 13.55
CA ARG A 79 -24.43 19.12 13.63
C ARG A 79 -25.88 19.37 14.06
N ARG A 80 -26.77 19.62 13.08
CA ARG A 80 -28.23 19.60 13.28
C ARG A 80 -28.71 18.14 13.34
N PHE A 81 -29.34 17.76 14.45
CA PHE A 81 -30.04 16.49 14.64
C PHE A 81 -31.42 16.51 13.97
#